data_AF-A0A0H4VPG6-F1
#
_entry.id   AF-A0A0H4VPG6-F1
#
_cell.length_a   1.000
_cell.length_b   1.000
_cell.length_c   1.000
_cell.angle_alpha   90.00
_cell.angle_beta   90.00
_cell.angle_gamma   90.00
#
_symmetry.space_group_name_H-M   'P 1'
#
loop_
_entity.id
_entity.type
_entity.pdbx_description
1 polymer ?
#
loop_
_entity_poly.entity_id
_entity_poly.type
_entity_poly.pdbx_seq_one_letter_code
_entity_poly.pdbx_strand_id
1 'polypeptide(L)'
;MNQTLNGKKHLALFYLGFIVFLIGYSSVFFGLGILEFLQIIGTAISILAIKRWLRAPEFKAKFRKENNEDGLTYFWNKIVMRLWSAMFFSFMLFSTLSYFLRFILS
;
A
#
# COMPACT_ATOMS: atom_id res chain seq x y z
N MET A 1 -20.48 14.01 -0.10
CA MET A 1 -19.45 14.40 0.91
C MET A 1 -18.84 13.21 1.67
N ASN A 2 -19.55 12.09 1.91
CA ASN A 2 -19.02 10.92 2.64
C ASN A 2 -18.06 9.99 1.85
N GLN A 3 -18.11 10.00 0.51
CA GLN A 3 -17.36 9.04 -0.32
C GLN A 3 -15.89 9.42 -0.55
N THR A 4 -15.57 10.72 -0.67
CA THR A 4 -14.19 11.23 -0.76
C THR A 4 -13.40 10.96 0.52
N LEU A 5 -14.07 11.04 1.67
CA LEU A 5 -13.52 10.68 2.98
C LEU A 5 -13.17 9.19 3.07
N ASN A 6 -14.02 8.29 2.56
CA ASN A 6 -13.78 6.85 2.63
C ASN A 6 -12.59 6.42 1.76
N GLY A 7 -12.48 7.00 0.55
CA GLY A 7 -11.32 6.78 -0.32
C GLY A 7 -9.99 7.20 0.31
N LYS A 8 -9.97 8.37 0.98
CA LYS A 8 -8.79 8.87 1.72
C LYS A 8 -8.44 7.98 2.92
N LYS A 9 -9.44 7.45 3.64
CA LYS A 9 -9.22 6.54 4.78
C LYS A 9 -8.54 5.23 4.37
N HIS A 10 -8.94 4.62 3.25
CA HIS A 10 -8.29 3.40 2.77
C HIS A 10 -6.83 3.63 2.36
N LEU A 11 -6.56 4.79 1.74
CA LEU A 11 -5.20 5.18 1.38
C LEU A 11 -4.33 5.42 2.63
N ALA A 12 -4.86 6.07 3.66
CA ALA A 12 -4.17 6.25 4.93
C ALA A 12 -3.86 4.92 5.63
N LEU A 13 -4.80 3.95 5.61
CA LEU A 13 -4.56 2.61 6.13
C LEU A 13 -3.48 1.86 5.35
N PHE A 14 -3.44 2.02 4.03
CA PHE A 14 -2.36 1.46 3.20
C PHE A 14 -1.00 2.04 3.60
N TYR A 15 -0.89 3.36 3.75
CA TYR A 15 0.36 3.99 4.18
C TYR A 15 0.76 3.62 5.60
N LEU A 16 -0.19 3.42 6.51
CA LEU A 16 0.09 2.91 7.85
C LEU A 16 0.65 1.49 7.77
N GLY A 17 0.04 0.61 6.98
CA GLY A 17 0.57 -0.74 6.73
C GLY A 17 1.98 -0.70 6.10
N PHE A 18 2.21 0.22 5.16
CA PHE A 18 3.52 0.44 4.55
C PHE A 18 4.58 0.90 5.57
N ILE A 19 4.26 1.84 6.46
CA ILE A 19 5.20 2.30 7.50
C ILE A 19 5.54 1.17 8.47
N VAL A 20 4.55 0.41 8.92
CA VAL A 20 4.76 -0.76 9.80
C VAL A 20 5.65 -1.79 9.11
N PHE A 21 5.40 -2.06 7.84
CA PHE A 21 6.26 -2.92 7.03
C PHE A 21 7.68 -2.37 6.93
N LEU A 22 7.85 -1.07 6.69
CA LEU A 22 9.16 -0.45 6.50
C LEU A 22 10.01 -0.54 7.77
N ILE A 23 9.39 -0.44 8.96
CA ILE A 23 10.05 -0.65 10.24
C ILE A 23 10.56 -2.09 10.35
N GLY A 24 9.70 -3.07 10.06
CA GLY A 24 10.12 -4.48 10.07
C GLY A 24 11.10 -4.85 8.96
N TYR A 25 11.07 -4.17 7.82
CA TYR A 25 12.04 -4.36 6.74
C TYR A 25 13.41 -3.80 7.13
N SER A 26 13.41 -2.61 7.71
CA SER A 26 14.63 -1.94 8.17
C SER A 26 15.29 -2.71 9.31
N SER A 27 14.52 -3.40 10.16
CA SER A 27 15.05 -4.15 11.30
C SER A 27 16.04 -5.25 10.92
N VAL A 28 15.91 -5.82 9.71
CA VAL A 28 16.86 -6.80 9.15
C VAL A 28 18.28 -6.21 9.04
N PHE A 29 18.40 -4.94 8.65
CA PHE A 29 19.69 -4.26 8.51
C PHE A 29 20.34 -3.92 9.84
N PHE A 30 19.55 -3.79 10.91
CA PHE A 30 20.03 -3.50 12.27
C PHE A 30 20.20 -4.77 13.14
N GLY A 31 19.97 -5.96 12.58
CA GLY A 31 20.05 -7.22 13.33
C GLY A 31 18.95 -7.38 14.40
N LEU A 32 17.86 -6.62 14.28
CA LEU A 32 16.74 -6.64 15.22
C LEU A 32 15.71 -7.70 14.78
N GLY A 33 16.10 -8.98 14.88
CA GLY A 33 15.32 -10.13 14.41
C GLY A 33 13.89 -10.20 14.99
N ILE A 34 13.70 -9.70 16.22
CA ILE A 34 12.38 -9.66 16.86
C ILE A 34 11.40 -8.72 16.16
N LEU A 35 11.85 -7.76 15.36
CA LEU A 35 10.97 -6.82 14.66
C LEU A 35 10.66 -7.26 13.23
N GLU A 36 11.27 -8.34 12.73
CA GLU A 36 11.08 -8.79 11.35
C GLU A 36 9.63 -9.23 11.08
N PHE A 37 8.91 -9.72 12.11
CA PHE A 37 7.48 -10.06 11.98
C PHE A 37 6.61 -8.86 11.63
N LEU A 38 7.05 -7.61 11.89
CA LEU A 38 6.31 -6.41 11.50
C LEU A 38 6.19 -6.29 9.97
N GLN A 39 7.09 -6.90 9.20
CA GLN A 39 6.94 -7.00 7.74
C GLN A 39 5.63 -7.70 7.37
N ILE A 40 5.35 -8.85 8.02
CA ILE A 40 4.14 -9.63 7.76
C ILE A 40 2.89 -8.83 8.16
N ILE A 41 2.91 -8.22 9.35
CA ILE A 41 1.78 -7.42 9.84
C ILE A 41 1.50 -6.24 8.93
N GLY A 42 2.54 -5.47 8.56
CA GLY A 42 2.42 -4.33 7.67
C GLY A 42 1.86 -4.72 6.30
N THR A 43 2.39 -5.80 5.71
CA THR A 43 1.88 -6.35 4.45
C THR A 43 0.43 -6.79 4.56
N ALA A 44 0.02 -7.48 5.64
CA ALA A 44 -1.36 -7.90 5.85
C ALA A 44 -2.33 -6.69 5.95
N ILE A 45 -1.94 -5.63 6.67
CA ILE A 45 -2.72 -4.39 6.77
C ILE A 45 -2.89 -3.74 5.39
N SER A 46 -1.81 -3.65 4.60
CA SER A 46 -1.85 -3.10 3.24
C SER A 46 -2.71 -3.93 2.29
N ILE A 47 -2.67 -5.27 2.38
CA ILE A 47 -3.56 -6.17 1.63
C ILE A 47 -5.02 -5.88 1.96
N LEU A 48 -5.37 -5.77 3.25
CA LEU A 48 -6.74 -5.47 3.68
C LEU A 48 -7.20 -4.10 3.18
N ALA A 49 -6.33 -3.09 3.23
CA ALA A 49 -6.61 -1.76 2.71
C ALA A 49 -6.90 -1.78 1.19
N ILE A 50 -6.08 -2.48 0.41
CA ILE A 50 -6.27 -2.63 -1.05
C ILE A 50 -7.52 -3.44 -1.36
N LYS A 51 -7.77 -4.55 -0.66
CA LYS A 51 -8.96 -5.38 -0.87
C LYS A 51 -10.24 -4.59 -0.61
N ARG A 52 -10.27 -3.77 0.44
CA ARG A 52 -11.38 -2.85 0.72
C ARG A 52 -11.48 -1.75 -0.34
N TRP A 53 -10.35 -1.21 -0.79
CA TRP A 53 -10.32 -0.17 -1.82
C TRP A 53 -10.79 -0.65 -3.21
N LEU A 54 -10.47 -1.90 -3.59
CA LEU A 54 -10.88 -2.55 -4.84
C LEU A 54 -12.36 -2.94 -4.84
N ARG A 55 -12.91 -3.39 -3.70
CA ARG A 55 -14.34 -3.71 -3.56
C ARG A 55 -15.25 -2.47 -3.51
N ALA A 56 -14.70 -1.26 -3.50
CA ALA A 56 -15.51 -0.06 -3.52
C ALA A 56 -16.32 0.01 -4.83
N PRO A 57 -17.66 0.12 -4.78
CA PRO A 57 -18.56 -0.03 -5.94
C PRO A 57 -18.35 0.99 -7.06
N GLU A 58 -17.54 2.03 -6.85
CA GLU A 58 -17.28 3.11 -7.81
C GLU A 58 -15.82 3.16 -8.29
N PHE A 59 -15.19 2.00 -8.51
CA PHE A 59 -13.81 1.94 -9.01
C PHE A 59 -13.60 2.78 -10.28
N LYS A 60 -14.56 2.76 -11.23
CA LYS A 60 -14.53 3.59 -12.45
C LYS A 60 -14.63 5.09 -12.16
N ALA A 61 -15.42 5.51 -11.18
CA ALA A 61 -15.56 6.93 -10.83
C ALA A 61 -14.23 7.51 -10.31
N LYS A 62 -13.41 6.68 -9.65
CA LYS A 62 -12.07 7.07 -9.19
C LYS A 62 -11.09 7.42 -10.32
N PHE A 63 -11.32 7.00 -11.56
CA PHE A 63 -10.47 7.35 -12.71
C PHE A 63 -11.05 8.49 -13.55
N ARG A 64 -12.22 9.01 -13.19
CA ARG A 64 -12.84 10.11 -13.92
C ARG A 64 -12.05 11.41 -13.65
N LYS A 65 -11.72 12.12 -14.73
CA LYS A 65 -11.16 13.46 -14.67
C LYS A 65 -12.20 14.40 -14.06
N GLU A 66 -11.80 15.23 -13.10
CA GLU A 66 -12.71 16.20 -12.48
C GLU A 66 -12.90 17.39 -13.44
N ASN A 67 -14.10 17.95 -13.56
CA ASN A 67 -14.34 19.11 -14.42
C ASN A 67 -13.55 20.29 -13.83
N ASN A 68 -12.59 20.84 -14.58
CA ASN A 68 -11.54 21.82 -14.20
C ASN A 68 -10.19 21.26 -13.73
N GLU A 69 -9.95 19.94 -13.75
CA GLU A 69 -8.63 19.40 -13.44
C GLU A 69 -7.69 19.52 -14.67
N ASP A 70 -6.52 20.11 -14.48
CA ASP A 70 -5.55 20.24 -15.57
C ASP A 70 -5.03 18.86 -16.00
N GLY A 71 -4.75 18.67 -17.29
CA GLY A 71 -4.37 17.35 -17.84
C GLY A 71 -3.11 16.78 -17.16
N LEU A 72 -2.17 17.66 -16.85
CA LEU A 72 -0.92 17.32 -16.16
C LEU A 72 -1.18 16.95 -14.69
N THR A 73 -2.00 17.72 -14.00
CA THR A 73 -2.38 17.48 -12.60
C THR A 73 -3.10 16.14 -12.45
N TYR A 74 -4.01 15.83 -13.38
CA TYR A 74 -4.67 14.53 -13.45
C TYR A 74 -3.65 13.38 -13.59
N PHE A 75 -2.69 13.49 -14.50
CA PHE A 75 -1.66 12.47 -14.71
C PHE A 75 -0.83 12.23 -13.44
N TRP A 76 -0.27 13.27 -12.85
CA TRP A 76 0.58 13.15 -11.66
C TRP A 76 -0.21 12.67 -10.43
N ASN A 77 -1.38 13.25 -10.14
CA ASN A 77 -2.10 12.88 -8.91
C ASN A 77 -2.87 11.57 -9.01
N LYS A 78 -3.48 11.24 -10.17
CA LYS A 78 -4.34 10.05 -10.27
C LYS A 78 -3.63 8.84 -10.86
N ILE A 79 -2.75 9.03 -11.85
CA ILE A 79 -2.06 7.89 -12.49
C ILE A 79 -0.77 7.59 -11.74
N VAL A 80 0.14 8.56 -11.60
CA VAL A 80 1.45 8.34 -11.02
C VAL A 80 1.35 7.86 -9.56
N MET A 81 0.55 8.53 -8.72
CA MET A 81 0.38 8.10 -7.31
C MET A 81 -0.16 6.67 -7.18
N ARG A 82 -1.02 6.22 -8.10
CA ARG A 82 -1.56 4.85 -8.07
C ARG A 82 -0.56 3.82 -8.56
N LEU A 83 0.22 4.17 -9.58
CA LEU A 83 1.30 3.32 -10.05
C LEU A 83 2.35 3.12 -8.96
N TRP A 84 2.74 4.20 -8.27
CA TRP A 84 3.63 4.12 -7.10
C TRP A 84 3.04 3.27 -5.98
N SER A 85 1.76 3.44 -5.65
CA SER A 85 1.10 2.61 -4.63
C SER A 85 1.13 1.12 -5.00
N ALA A 86 0.93 0.80 -6.29
CA ALA A 86 1.03 -0.57 -6.79
C ALA A 86 2.46 -1.10 -6.70
N MET A 87 3.46 -0.30 -7.08
CA MET A 87 4.88 -0.67 -6.96
C MET A 87 5.28 -0.94 -5.50
N PHE A 88 4.88 -0.06 -4.57
CA PHE A 88 5.13 -0.26 -3.13
C PHE A 88 4.46 -1.54 -2.63
N PHE A 89 3.22 -1.80 -3.04
CA PHE A 89 2.53 -3.02 -2.65
C PHE A 89 3.20 -4.28 -3.19
N SER A 90 3.61 -4.29 -4.46
CA SER A 90 4.36 -5.40 -5.03
C SER A 90 5.67 -5.62 -4.28
N PHE A 91 6.41 -4.55 -3.97
CA PHE A 91 7.63 -4.63 -3.18
C PHE A 91 7.39 -5.27 -1.80
N MET A 92 6.34 -4.83 -1.09
CA MET A 92 5.95 -5.42 0.21
C MET A 92 5.68 -6.92 0.08
N LEU A 93 4.90 -7.34 -0.93
CA LEU A 93 4.58 -8.76 -1.15
C LEU A 93 5.84 -9.58 -1.43
N PHE A 94 6.71 -9.14 -2.33
CA PHE A 94 7.94 -9.86 -2.66
C PHE A 94 8.91 -9.93 -1.47
N SER A 95 9.03 -8.85 -0.71
CA SER A 95 9.87 -8.83 0.50
C SER A 95 9.34 -9.77 1.57
N THR A 96 8.04 -9.72 1.87
CA THR A 96 7.42 -10.63 2.84
C THR A 96 7.51 -12.08 2.38
N LEU A 97 7.32 -12.37 1.09
CA LEU A 97 7.51 -13.72 0.54
C LEU A 97 8.95 -14.20 0.70
N SER A 98 9.93 -13.33 0.42
CA SER A 98 11.35 -13.64 0.58
C SER A 98 11.69 -13.93 2.05
N TYR A 99 11.10 -13.20 2.99
CA TYR A 99 11.21 -13.47 4.42
C TYR A 99 10.64 -14.85 4.78
N PHE A 100 9.43 -15.18 4.31
CA PHE A 100 8.84 -16.51 4.54
C PHE A 100 9.70 -17.65 3.98
N LEU A 101 10.24 -17.47 2.77
CA LEU A 101 11.13 -18.45 2.16
C LEU A 101 12.40 -18.65 2.99
N ARG A 102 13.03 -17.56 3.45
CA ARG A 102 14.21 -17.63 4.34
C ARG A 102 13.90 -18.34 5.65
N PHE A 103 12.72 -18.09 6.22
CA PHE A 103 12.29 -18.74 7.46
C PHE A 103 12.05 -20.25 7.29
N ILE A 104 11.53 -20.69 6.13
CA ILE A 104 11.28 -22.11 5.85
C ILE A 104 12.58 -22.87 5.49
N LEU A 105 13.51 -22.19 4.81
CA LEU A 105 14.79 -22.77 4.35
C LEU A 105 15.90 -22.73 5.41
N SER A 106 15.70 -22.02 6.52
CA SER A 106 16.61 -21.94 7.67
C SER A 106 16.28 -22.99 8.72
#